data_AF-A0A6B9YB13-F1
#
_entry.id   AF-A0A6B9YB13-F1
#
_cell.length_a   1.000
_cell.length_b   1.000
_cell.length_c   1.000
_cell.angle_alpha   90.00
_cell.angle_beta   90.00
_cell.angle_gamma   90.00
#
_symmetry.space_group_name_H-M   'P 1'
#
loop_
_entity.id
_entity.type
_entity.pdbx_description
1 polymer ?
#
loop_
_entity_poly.entity_id
_entity_poly.type
_entity_poly.pdbx_seq_one_letter_code
_entity_poly.pdbx_strand_id
1 'polypeptide(L)'
;MKKWLLFLLMALIFIGCSDDNEESQVKETSDQEEMTEETEDKEKALPETLTIPVTGTEDSITIHLENAPLLGRYMAASGKQAKEMASSFKARHLTDEAGGGLYMMSYACQGDNRRCSYLLIQKGEEENTVPLTDLAVFVSYQLSPDMEKIMLFFERGQNDTKTHDIQVVDLTEHKLLSLQNEDLTEEVLNYNYPIEAMEWADTDTIKVRVPSHVNLENSSHNLGEEFILFEVT
;
A
#
# COMPACT_ATOMS: atom_id res chain seq x y z
N MET A 1 -25.79 -25.77 -43.59
CA MET A 1 -26.71 -24.89 -42.82
C MET A 1 -26.32 -24.79 -41.34
N LYS A 2 -25.02 -24.64 -41.01
CA LYS A 2 -24.53 -24.56 -39.61
C LYS A 2 -23.75 -23.27 -39.31
N LYS A 3 -23.37 -22.52 -40.36
CA LYS A 3 -22.69 -21.22 -40.27
C LYS A 3 -23.63 -20.03 -40.14
N TRP A 4 -24.92 -20.21 -40.46
CA TRP A 4 -25.91 -19.13 -40.36
C TRP A 4 -26.43 -18.93 -38.93
N LEU A 5 -26.43 -20.00 -38.12
CA LEU A 5 -26.85 -19.94 -36.72
C LEU A 5 -25.86 -19.15 -35.84
N LEU A 6 -24.58 -19.13 -36.21
CA LEU A 6 -23.53 -18.41 -35.48
C LEU A 6 -23.64 -16.88 -35.68
N PHE A 7 -24.14 -16.45 -36.84
CA PHE A 7 -24.33 -15.03 -37.16
C PHE A 7 -25.56 -14.44 -36.44
N LEU A 8 -26.56 -15.26 -36.13
CA LEU A 8 -27.76 -14.83 -35.39
C LEU A 8 -27.48 -14.62 -33.89
N LEU A 9 -26.54 -15.38 -33.32
CA LEU A 9 -26.17 -15.27 -31.90
C LEU A 9 -25.36 -13.99 -31.59
N MET A 10 -24.59 -13.51 -32.57
CA MET A 10 -23.74 -12.32 -32.42
C MET A 10 -24.51 -11.00 -32.54
N ALA A 11 -25.72 -11.02 -33.10
CA ALA A 11 -26.56 -9.82 -33.24
C ALA A 11 -27.36 -9.47 -31.97
N LEU A 12 -27.45 -10.36 -30.98
CA LEU A 12 -28.23 -10.16 -29.75
C LEU A 12 -27.48 -9.38 -28.65
N ILE A 13 -26.21 -9.03 -28.86
CA ILE A 13 -25.37 -8.36 -27.85
C ILE A 13 -25.43 -6.82 -27.97
N PHE A 14 -26.10 -6.27 -28.99
CA PHE A 14 -26.14 -4.81 -29.25
C PHE A 14 -27.42 -4.09 -28.80
N ILE A 15 -28.25 -4.69 -27.95
CA ILE A 15 -29.38 -3.97 -27.32
C ILE A 15 -28.96 -3.58 -25.90
N GLY A 16 -28.12 -2.55 -25.81
CA GLY A 16 -27.79 -1.84 -24.58
C GLY A 16 -28.42 -0.45 -24.63
N CYS A 17 -29.21 -0.13 -23.60
CA CYS A 17 -30.17 0.97 -23.53
C CYS A 17 -29.58 2.36 -23.84
N SER A 18 -30.20 3.03 -24.81
CA SER A 18 -30.22 4.49 -24.93
C SER A 18 -31.40 4.96 -24.07
N ASP A 19 -31.13 5.68 -22.98
CA ASP A 19 -32.19 6.43 -22.31
C ASP A 19 -32.37 7.75 -23.05
N ASP A 20 -33.48 7.84 -23.76
CA ASP A 20 -33.94 9.02 -24.46
C ASP A 20 -34.39 10.08 -23.45
N ASN A 21 -33.82 11.28 -23.62
CA ASN A 21 -34.41 12.52 -23.13
C ASN A 21 -35.77 12.73 -23.81
N GLU A 22 -36.87 12.49 -23.10
CA GLU A 22 -38.18 13.03 -23.48
C GLU A 22 -38.51 14.27 -22.66
N GLU A 23 -38.38 15.40 -23.34
CA GLU A 23 -38.97 16.68 -23.01
C GLU A 23 -40.51 16.55 -23.15
N SER A 24 -41.27 16.71 -22.05
CA SER A 24 -42.72 16.85 -22.12
C SER A 24 -43.26 17.86 -21.11
N GLN A 25 -43.52 19.04 -21.66
CA GLN A 25 -44.66 19.95 -21.41
C GLN A 25 -45.14 20.16 -19.97
N VAL A 26 -44.84 21.37 -19.52
CA VAL A 26 -45.53 22.17 -18.50
C VAL A 26 -47.05 21.94 -18.48
N LYS A 27 -47.55 21.50 -17.34
CA LYS A 27 -48.89 21.83 -16.84
C LYS A 27 -48.77 22.27 -15.39
N GLU A 28 -48.94 23.57 -15.16
CA GLU A 28 -49.29 24.13 -13.87
C GLU A 28 -50.67 23.59 -13.45
N THR A 29 -50.79 23.03 -12.24
CA THR A 29 -51.77 23.52 -11.26
C THR A 29 -51.61 22.85 -9.89
N SER A 30 -51.48 23.72 -8.87
CA SER A 30 -52.11 23.67 -7.56
C SER A 30 -51.58 22.70 -6.49
N ASP A 31 -50.76 23.25 -5.61
CA ASP A 31 -50.75 23.14 -4.14
C ASP A 31 -51.30 21.86 -3.51
N GLN A 32 -50.39 20.98 -3.09
CA GLN A 32 -50.52 20.25 -1.83
C GLN A 32 -49.14 19.89 -1.28
N GLU A 33 -48.95 20.20 0.01
CA GLU A 33 -47.77 19.91 0.81
C GLU A 33 -47.34 18.45 0.70
N GLU A 34 -46.23 18.19 0.02
CA GLU A 34 -45.35 17.07 0.33
C GLU A 34 -44.00 17.67 0.70
N MET A 35 -43.64 17.43 1.96
CA MET A 35 -42.28 17.59 2.46
C MET A 35 -41.37 16.80 1.52
N THR A 36 -40.71 17.49 0.61
CA THR A 36 -39.63 16.93 -0.17
C THR A 36 -38.57 16.48 0.83
N GLU A 37 -38.51 15.18 1.10
CA GLU A 37 -37.24 14.53 1.37
C GLU A 37 -36.39 14.78 0.13
N GLU A 38 -35.72 15.95 0.11
CA GLU A 38 -34.43 16.08 -0.54
C GLU A 38 -33.53 15.05 0.14
N THR A 39 -33.62 13.82 -0.34
CA THR A 39 -32.49 12.91 -0.29
C THR A 39 -31.49 13.51 -1.28
N GLU A 40 -30.84 14.61 -0.88
CA GLU A 40 -29.50 14.88 -1.32
C GLU A 40 -28.73 13.62 -0.97
N ASP A 41 -28.54 12.74 -1.95
CA ASP A 41 -27.36 11.89 -2.02
C ASP A 41 -26.16 12.86 -2.11
N LYS A 42 -25.86 13.52 -0.99
CA LYS A 42 -24.52 13.99 -0.67
C LYS A 42 -23.72 12.72 -0.55
N GLU A 43 -23.25 12.25 -1.71
CA GLU A 43 -22.07 11.43 -1.81
C GLU A 43 -21.04 12.12 -0.92
N LYS A 44 -20.86 11.56 0.29
CA LYS A 44 -20.02 12.18 1.31
C LYS A 44 -18.62 12.20 0.74
N ALA A 45 -18.21 13.37 0.25
CA ALA A 45 -16.84 13.62 -0.15
C ALA A 45 -15.93 13.17 0.99
N LEU A 46 -14.86 12.46 0.63
CA LEU A 46 -13.84 12.07 1.60
C LEU A 46 -13.28 13.32 2.28
N PRO A 47 -12.86 13.22 3.56
CA PRO A 47 -12.18 14.34 4.20
C PRO A 47 -10.88 14.65 3.47
N GLU A 48 -10.51 15.93 3.34
CA GLU A 48 -9.24 16.35 2.72
C GLU A 48 -8.03 15.84 3.53
N THR A 49 -8.16 15.86 4.85
CA THR A 49 -7.12 15.43 5.80
C THR A 49 -7.60 14.29 6.70
N LEU A 50 -6.67 13.46 7.13
CA LEU A 50 -6.89 12.36 8.06
C LEU A 50 -5.99 12.53 9.29
N THR A 51 -6.59 12.59 10.48
CA THR A 51 -5.85 12.56 11.75
C THR A 51 -5.77 11.13 12.28
N ILE A 52 -4.55 10.64 12.46
CA ILE A 52 -4.23 9.26 12.85
C ILE A 52 -3.55 9.31 14.22
N PRO A 53 -4.11 8.68 15.26
CA PRO A 53 -3.47 8.63 16.57
C PRO A 53 -2.25 7.69 16.55
N VAL A 54 -1.22 8.07 17.31
CA VAL A 54 0.02 7.33 17.45
C VAL A 54 -0.08 6.34 18.62
N THR A 55 0.20 5.08 18.33
CA THR A 55 0.02 3.97 19.27
C THR A 55 0.89 4.13 20.51
N GLY A 56 0.28 4.03 21.70
CA GLY A 56 0.99 4.11 22.97
C GLY A 56 1.31 5.53 23.43
N THR A 57 0.79 6.56 22.77
CA THR A 57 1.00 7.97 23.09
C THR A 57 -0.32 8.75 23.03
N GLU A 58 -0.31 9.99 23.50
CA GLU A 58 -1.42 10.95 23.29
C GLU A 58 -1.29 11.72 21.96
N ASP A 59 -0.22 11.47 21.21
CA ASP A 59 0.07 12.17 19.97
C ASP A 59 -0.78 11.69 18.81
N SER A 60 -0.90 12.56 17.80
CA SER A 60 -1.49 12.22 16.51
C SER A 60 -0.69 12.85 15.37
N ILE A 61 -0.81 12.23 14.20
CA ILE A 61 -0.28 12.76 12.93
C ILE A 61 -1.47 13.09 12.03
N THR A 62 -1.38 14.20 11.32
CA THR A 62 -2.36 14.57 10.29
C THR A 62 -1.70 14.44 8.94
N ILE A 63 -2.39 13.79 8.00
CA ILE A 63 -1.95 13.66 6.61
C ILE A 63 -3.01 14.18 5.66
N HIS A 64 -2.61 14.80 4.56
CA HIS A 64 -3.48 15.15 3.46
C HIS A 64 -3.68 13.91 2.57
N LEU A 65 -4.93 13.55 2.25
CA LEU A 65 -5.21 12.35 1.46
C LEU A 65 -4.71 12.45 0.01
N GLU A 66 -4.50 13.67 -0.49
CA GLU A 66 -3.87 13.90 -1.80
C GLU A 66 -2.42 13.39 -1.85
N ASN A 67 -1.71 13.46 -0.72
CA ASN A 67 -0.34 12.96 -0.58
C ASN A 67 -0.30 11.43 -0.44
N ALA A 68 -1.44 10.78 -0.18
CA ALA A 68 -1.57 9.34 0.02
C ALA A 68 -2.67 8.73 -0.91
N PRO A 69 -2.50 8.76 -2.23
CA PRO A 69 -3.55 8.43 -3.19
C PRO A 69 -4.08 7.00 -3.06
N LEU A 70 -3.24 6.03 -2.70
CA LEU A 70 -3.67 4.65 -2.46
C LEU A 70 -4.59 4.54 -1.24
N LEU A 71 -4.30 5.28 -0.18
CA LEU A 71 -5.15 5.37 1.00
C LEU A 71 -6.48 6.06 0.66
N GLY A 72 -6.42 7.17 -0.07
CA GLY A 72 -7.61 7.89 -0.54
C GLY A 72 -8.54 6.97 -1.35
N ARG A 73 -7.98 6.20 -2.30
CA ARG A 73 -8.75 5.21 -3.08
C ARG A 73 -9.33 4.09 -2.21
N TYR A 74 -8.57 3.60 -1.24
CA TYR A 74 -9.06 2.58 -0.30
C TYR A 74 -10.23 3.10 0.55
N MET A 75 -10.13 4.33 1.06
CA MET A 75 -11.22 4.97 1.79
C MET A 75 -12.43 5.23 0.90
N ALA A 76 -12.23 5.67 -0.34
CA ALA A 76 -13.32 5.89 -1.30
C ALA A 76 -14.11 4.60 -1.57
N ALA A 77 -13.41 3.48 -1.73
CA ALA A 77 -14.02 2.16 -1.94
C ALA A 77 -14.90 1.70 -0.76
N SER A 78 -14.73 2.30 0.42
CA SER A 78 -15.51 1.99 1.62
C SER A 78 -16.82 2.79 1.72
N GLY A 79 -17.03 3.75 0.82
CA GLY A 79 -18.25 4.55 0.72
C GLY A 79 -18.69 5.14 2.06
N LYS A 80 -19.93 4.86 2.47
CA LYS A 80 -20.53 5.39 3.71
C LYS A 80 -19.77 4.99 4.99
N GLN A 81 -18.95 3.94 4.95
CA GLN A 81 -18.16 3.45 6.09
C GLN A 81 -16.77 4.08 6.20
N ALA A 82 -16.36 4.92 5.25
CA ALA A 82 -15.01 5.51 5.23
C ALA A 82 -14.63 6.22 6.54
N LYS A 83 -15.58 6.92 7.18
CA LYS A 83 -15.35 7.61 8.46
C LYS A 83 -15.14 6.65 9.63
N GLU A 84 -15.89 5.55 9.67
CA GLU A 84 -15.73 4.52 10.70
C GLU A 84 -14.40 3.78 10.50
N MET A 85 -14.08 3.43 9.26
CA MET A 85 -12.80 2.85 8.89
C MET A 85 -11.62 3.73 9.29
N ALA A 86 -11.70 5.05 9.01
CA ALA A 86 -10.65 6.00 9.38
C ALA A 86 -10.34 5.99 10.89
N SER A 87 -11.34 5.76 11.74
CA SER A 87 -11.15 5.69 13.20
C SER A 87 -10.35 4.47 13.67
N SER A 88 -10.28 3.43 12.83
CA SER A 88 -9.52 2.21 13.11
C SER A 88 -8.02 2.36 12.80
N PHE A 89 -7.64 3.35 12.01
CA PHE A 89 -6.24 3.58 11.66
C PHE A 89 -5.42 3.99 12.86
N LYS A 90 -4.22 3.42 12.96
CA LYS A 90 -3.22 3.71 13.98
C LYS A 90 -1.86 3.84 13.33
N ALA A 91 -1.09 4.82 13.77
CA ALA A 91 0.31 4.94 13.41
C ALA A 91 1.20 4.35 14.50
N ARG A 92 2.36 3.84 14.10
CA ARG A 92 3.46 3.47 14.97
C ARG A 92 4.58 4.49 14.76
N HIS A 93 5.10 5.05 15.85
CA HIS A 93 6.34 5.82 15.80
C HIS A 93 7.52 4.88 15.55
N LEU A 94 8.39 5.26 14.61
CA LEU A 94 9.62 4.55 14.30
C LEU A 94 10.81 5.28 14.93
N THR A 95 11.04 6.55 14.61
CA THR A 95 12.22 7.28 15.09
C THR A 95 12.03 8.79 14.92
N ASP A 96 12.81 9.58 15.66
CA ASP A 96 12.91 11.03 15.49
C ASP A 96 14.27 11.47 14.89
N GLU A 97 15.15 10.50 14.60
CA GLU A 97 16.55 10.79 14.21
C GLU A 97 16.70 11.28 12.76
N ALA A 98 15.70 11.06 11.90
CA ALA A 98 15.77 11.31 10.46
C ALA A 98 15.16 12.67 10.03
N GLY A 99 15.57 13.76 10.68
CA GLY A 99 15.12 15.11 10.30
C GLY A 99 13.64 15.40 10.57
N GLY A 100 13.00 14.59 11.40
CA GLY A 100 11.58 14.68 11.75
C GLY A 100 11.08 13.37 12.37
N GLY A 101 9.84 13.40 12.87
CA GLY A 101 9.21 12.18 13.39
C GLY A 101 8.81 11.26 12.24
N LEU A 102 9.35 10.05 12.21
CA LEU A 102 9.02 9.02 11.24
C LEU A 102 7.99 8.06 11.83
N TYR A 103 6.90 7.85 11.10
CA TYR A 103 5.78 7.02 11.51
C TYR A 103 5.43 6.03 10.42
N MET A 104 4.83 4.92 10.81
CA MET A 104 4.29 3.94 9.88
C MET A 104 2.84 3.64 10.24
N MET A 105 1.95 3.78 9.26
CA MET A 105 0.54 3.43 9.39
C MET A 105 0.27 2.12 8.65
N SER A 106 -0.43 1.19 9.31
CA SER A 106 -1.02 0.03 8.66
C SER A 106 -2.49 0.28 8.35
N TYR A 107 -2.95 -0.13 7.16
CA TYR A 107 -4.34 -0.06 6.73
C TYR A 107 -4.70 -1.30 5.89
N ALA A 108 -5.97 -1.45 5.52
CA ALA A 108 -6.44 -2.57 4.68
C ALA A 108 -6.04 -3.96 5.22
N CYS A 109 -6.06 -4.14 6.54
CA CYS A 109 -5.66 -5.40 7.17
C CYS A 109 -6.68 -6.53 6.91
N GLN A 110 -6.20 -7.72 6.54
CA GLN A 110 -7.03 -8.88 6.19
C GLN A 110 -6.53 -10.19 6.82
N GLY A 111 -7.49 -11.08 7.09
CA GLY A 111 -7.26 -12.46 7.52
C GLY A 111 -6.73 -12.63 8.94
N ASP A 112 -6.63 -13.89 9.38
CA ASP A 112 -6.20 -14.24 10.73
C ASP A 112 -4.73 -13.88 11.00
N ASN A 113 -3.92 -13.81 9.95
CA ASN A 113 -2.50 -13.45 10.02
C ASN A 113 -2.25 -11.93 10.06
N ARG A 114 -3.31 -11.11 10.13
CA ARG A 114 -3.24 -9.63 10.22
C ARG A 114 -2.30 -9.00 9.19
N ARG A 115 -2.40 -9.44 7.93
CA ARG A 115 -1.62 -8.89 6.83
C ARG A 115 -2.22 -7.57 6.39
N CYS A 116 -1.42 -6.51 6.29
CA CYS A 116 -1.88 -5.15 6.02
C CYS A 116 -1.12 -4.52 4.84
N SER A 117 -1.67 -3.42 4.34
CA SER A 117 -0.91 -2.44 3.57
C SER A 117 -0.25 -1.42 4.49
N TYR A 118 0.90 -0.91 4.10
CA TYR A 118 1.70 0.02 4.92
C TYR A 118 2.01 1.32 4.18
N LEU A 119 2.00 2.41 4.95
CA LEU A 119 2.37 3.75 4.52
C LEU A 119 3.41 4.30 5.49
N LEU A 120 4.58 4.70 4.98
CA LEU A 120 5.55 5.48 5.73
C LEU A 120 5.13 6.94 5.71
N ILE A 121 5.26 7.63 6.83
CA ILE A 121 4.87 9.03 7.00
C ILE A 121 6.02 9.76 7.69
N GLN A 122 6.56 10.77 7.05
CA GLN A 122 7.57 11.65 7.62
C GLN A 122 6.93 12.98 7.99
N LYS A 123 6.96 13.31 9.29
CA LYS A 123 6.39 14.54 9.82
C LYS A 123 7.39 15.69 9.63
N GLY A 124 7.04 16.65 8.78
CA GLY A 124 7.79 17.89 8.54
C GLY A 124 6.88 19.13 8.55
N GLU A 125 7.31 20.20 7.87
CA GLU A 125 6.45 21.37 7.58
C GLU A 125 5.28 20.98 6.66
N GLU A 126 5.58 20.15 5.66
CA GLU A 126 4.63 19.36 4.87
C GLU A 126 4.90 17.89 5.18
N GLU A 127 3.86 17.08 5.33
CA GLU A 127 4.04 15.65 5.53
C GLU A 127 4.27 14.94 4.20
N ASN A 128 5.26 14.06 4.19
CA ASN A 128 5.53 13.20 3.05
C ASN A 128 5.05 11.78 3.36
N THR A 129 4.44 11.13 2.38
CA THR A 129 4.00 9.74 2.53
C THR A 129 4.56 8.85 1.42
N VAL A 130 5.04 7.67 1.81
CA VAL A 130 5.60 6.69 0.87
C VAL A 130 4.84 5.38 1.04
N PRO A 131 4.08 4.93 0.03
CA PRO A 131 3.45 3.61 0.08
C PRO A 131 4.54 2.55 0.08
N LEU A 132 4.41 1.55 0.95
CA LEU A 132 5.42 0.52 1.12
C LEU A 132 5.00 -0.77 0.43
N THR A 133 4.39 -1.69 1.19
CA THR A 133 3.92 -2.98 0.69
C THR A 133 2.44 -3.18 1.01
N ASP A 134 1.80 -4.10 0.29
CA ASP A 134 0.49 -4.63 0.59
C ASP A 134 0.54 -6.04 1.20
N LEU A 135 -0.55 -6.43 1.87
CA LEU A 135 -0.80 -7.78 2.38
C LEU A 135 0.41 -8.45 3.03
N ALA A 136 1.13 -7.73 3.89
CA ALA A 136 2.30 -8.23 4.60
C ALA A 136 2.20 -7.97 6.11
N VAL A 137 3.16 -8.50 6.87
CA VAL A 137 3.34 -8.21 8.28
C VAL A 137 4.66 -7.48 8.45
N PHE A 138 4.63 -6.30 9.06
CA PHE A 138 5.84 -5.58 9.43
C PHE A 138 6.62 -6.31 10.52
N VAL A 139 7.92 -6.50 10.29
CA VAL A 139 8.82 -7.21 11.22
C VAL A 139 9.71 -6.22 11.96
N SER A 140 10.51 -5.44 11.23
CA SER A 140 11.51 -4.52 11.79
C SER A 140 11.92 -3.45 10.80
N TYR A 141 12.70 -2.48 11.26
CA TYR A 141 13.34 -1.47 10.42
C TYR A 141 14.77 -1.21 10.91
N GLN A 142 15.61 -0.64 10.04
CA GLN A 142 16.95 -0.16 10.35
C GLN A 142 17.23 1.12 9.56
N LEU A 143 17.73 2.17 10.22
CA LEU A 143 18.29 3.32 9.52
C LEU A 143 19.65 2.95 8.92
N SER A 144 19.95 3.54 7.77
CA SER A 144 21.29 3.55 7.18
C SER A 144 22.29 4.27 8.09
N PRO A 145 23.61 4.00 7.95
CA PRO A 145 24.63 4.62 8.80
C PRO A 145 24.65 6.16 8.79
N ASP A 146 24.26 6.79 7.68
CA ASP A 146 24.15 8.24 7.52
C ASP A 146 22.77 8.79 7.89
N MET A 147 21.82 7.91 8.21
CA MET A 147 20.42 8.22 8.55
C MET A 147 19.60 8.82 7.39
N GLU A 148 20.08 8.75 6.15
CA GLU A 148 19.38 9.32 4.98
C GLU A 148 18.40 8.32 4.35
N LYS A 149 18.52 7.04 4.69
CA LYS A 149 17.66 5.94 4.20
C LYS A 149 17.13 5.09 5.34
N ILE A 150 15.94 4.52 5.16
CA ILE A 150 15.38 3.50 6.06
C ILE A 150 15.15 2.19 5.32
N MET A 151 15.65 1.10 5.86
CA MET A 151 15.35 -0.27 5.44
C MET A 151 14.20 -0.82 6.28
N LEU A 152 13.13 -1.29 5.66
CA LEU A 152 11.94 -1.87 6.29
C LEU A 152 11.79 -3.33 5.88
N PHE A 153 11.48 -4.18 6.86
CA PHE A 153 11.38 -5.63 6.67
C PHE A 153 9.96 -6.13 6.85
N PHE A 154 9.50 -6.87 5.85
CA PHE A 154 8.14 -7.38 5.79
C PHE A 154 8.12 -8.89 5.59
N GLU A 155 7.10 -9.53 6.13
CA GLU A 155 6.89 -10.98 6.08
C GLU A 155 5.53 -11.31 5.47
N ARG A 156 5.49 -12.35 4.63
CA ARG A 156 4.28 -13.07 4.25
C ARG A 156 4.44 -14.54 4.67
N GLY A 157 3.45 -15.07 5.37
CA GLY A 157 3.50 -16.46 5.84
C GLY A 157 2.25 -17.27 5.51
N GLN A 158 2.40 -18.45 4.92
CA GLN A 158 1.33 -19.42 4.73
C GLN A 158 1.85 -20.82 5.09
N ASN A 159 1.09 -21.58 5.89
CA ASN A 159 1.40 -22.98 6.23
C ASN A 159 2.86 -23.18 6.71
N ASP A 160 3.24 -22.50 7.79
CA ASP A 160 4.56 -22.54 8.45
C ASP A 160 5.77 -22.04 7.64
N THR A 161 5.59 -21.66 6.37
CA THR A 161 6.65 -21.02 5.58
C THR A 161 6.48 -19.50 5.62
N LYS A 162 7.56 -18.79 5.96
CA LYS A 162 7.64 -17.33 6.00
C LYS A 162 8.60 -16.84 4.93
N THR A 163 8.10 -16.09 3.97
CA THR A 163 8.91 -15.39 2.98
C THR A 163 8.91 -13.91 3.27
N HIS A 164 9.94 -13.21 2.79
CA HIS A 164 10.18 -11.83 3.21
C HIS A 164 10.46 -10.92 2.04
N ASP A 165 10.25 -9.63 2.29
CA ASP A 165 10.62 -8.56 1.40
C ASP A 165 11.32 -7.45 2.18
N ILE A 166 12.21 -6.74 1.49
CA ILE A 166 12.96 -5.61 2.01
C ILE A 166 12.65 -4.41 1.15
N GLN A 167 12.18 -3.34 1.78
CA GLN A 167 11.98 -2.07 1.10
C GLN A 167 12.90 -1.02 1.69
N VAL A 168 13.55 -0.26 0.82
CA VAL A 168 14.37 0.87 1.24
C VAL A 168 13.72 2.15 0.77
N VAL A 169 13.62 3.13 1.66
CA VAL A 169 13.09 4.47 1.36
C VAL A 169 14.20 5.49 1.55
N ASP A 170 14.38 6.35 0.55
CA ASP A 170 15.14 7.59 0.67
C ASP A 170 14.32 8.59 1.50
N LEU A 171 14.86 9.04 2.63
CA LEU A 171 14.18 9.95 3.57
C LEU A 171 14.33 11.43 3.18
N THR A 172 15.16 11.73 2.18
CA THR A 172 15.31 13.08 1.62
C THR A 172 14.40 13.25 0.42
N GLU A 173 14.40 12.27 -0.49
CA GLU A 173 13.60 12.29 -1.71
C GLU A 173 12.20 11.67 -1.52
N HIS A 174 11.95 11.01 -0.39
CA HIS A 174 10.67 10.39 -0.04
C HIS A 174 10.19 9.39 -1.10
N LYS A 175 11.09 8.52 -1.55
CA LYS A 175 10.82 7.53 -2.60
C LYS A 175 11.37 6.16 -2.23
N LEU A 176 10.74 5.12 -2.76
CA LEU A 176 11.31 3.77 -2.71
C LEU A 176 12.56 3.70 -3.59
N LEU A 177 13.61 3.10 -3.04
CA LEU A 177 14.84 2.76 -3.75
C LEU A 177 14.79 1.30 -4.18
N SER A 178 15.41 1.00 -5.31
CA SER A 178 15.52 -0.35 -5.84
C SER A 178 16.73 -1.05 -5.23
N LEU A 179 16.58 -2.35 -4.97
CA LEU A 179 17.67 -3.22 -4.52
C LEU A 179 18.14 -4.06 -5.68
N GLN A 180 19.40 -3.87 -6.09
CA GLN A 180 19.97 -4.54 -7.25
C GLN A 180 21.16 -5.41 -6.85
N ASN A 181 21.25 -6.57 -7.49
CA ASN A 181 22.43 -7.42 -7.45
C ASN A 181 22.62 -8.00 -8.86
N GLU A 182 23.69 -7.59 -9.55
CA GLU A 182 23.97 -8.01 -10.92
C GLU A 182 24.47 -9.46 -11.02
N ASP A 183 24.98 -10.00 -9.92
CA ASP A 183 25.52 -11.37 -9.83
C ASP A 183 24.40 -12.41 -9.61
N LEU A 184 23.21 -11.98 -9.21
CA LEU A 184 22.05 -12.85 -8.99
C LEU A 184 21.24 -13.06 -10.28
N THR A 185 21.11 -14.33 -10.64
CA THR A 185 20.22 -14.81 -11.72
C THR A 185 18.77 -14.98 -11.25
N GLU A 186 18.57 -15.17 -9.94
CA GLU A 186 17.27 -15.35 -9.31
C GLU A 186 16.90 -14.16 -8.42
N GLU A 187 15.61 -13.82 -8.43
CA GLU A 187 15.07 -12.75 -7.60
C GLU A 187 14.90 -13.25 -6.16
N VAL A 188 15.83 -12.87 -5.28
CA VAL A 188 15.83 -13.30 -3.87
C VAL A 188 14.77 -12.55 -3.03
N LEU A 189 14.45 -11.31 -3.41
CA LEU A 189 13.54 -10.42 -2.70
C LEU A 189 12.07 -10.64 -3.12
N ASN A 190 11.17 -9.69 -2.81
CA ASN A 190 9.77 -9.74 -3.24
C ASN A 190 9.00 -10.98 -2.77
N TYR A 191 9.26 -11.44 -1.55
CA TYR A 191 8.60 -12.60 -0.93
C TYR A 191 8.89 -13.95 -1.61
N ASN A 192 9.97 -14.07 -2.38
CA ASN A 192 10.38 -15.34 -2.97
C ASN A 192 11.05 -16.27 -1.97
N TYR A 193 11.79 -15.72 -0.99
CA TYR A 193 12.57 -16.50 -0.05
C TYR A 193 12.43 -16.06 1.41
N PRO A 194 12.64 -16.99 2.36
CA PRO A 194 12.93 -16.64 3.76
C PRO A 194 14.25 -15.86 3.87
N ILE A 195 14.29 -14.87 4.75
CA ILE A 195 15.49 -14.09 5.08
C ILE A 195 15.79 -14.31 6.56
N GLU A 196 16.99 -14.81 6.87
CA GLU A 196 17.43 -15.11 8.23
C GLU A 196 18.12 -13.93 8.91
N ALA A 197 18.81 -13.09 8.12
CA ALA A 197 19.45 -11.88 8.61
C ALA A 197 19.52 -10.82 7.51
N MET A 198 19.45 -9.57 7.92
CA MET A 198 19.69 -8.41 7.07
C MET A 198 20.28 -7.27 7.90
N GLU A 199 21.23 -6.54 7.33
CA GLU A 199 21.81 -5.34 7.93
C GLU A 199 22.49 -4.49 6.85
N TRP A 200 22.72 -3.22 7.16
CA TRP A 200 23.51 -2.34 6.30
C TRP A 200 24.98 -2.78 6.31
N ALA A 201 25.60 -2.89 5.13
CA ALA A 201 27.04 -3.04 5.00
C ALA A 201 27.73 -1.68 5.04
N ASP A 202 27.12 -0.69 4.38
CA ASP A 202 27.49 0.73 4.38
C ASP A 202 26.25 1.60 4.07
N THR A 203 26.44 2.80 3.50
CA THR A 203 25.37 3.76 3.19
C THR A 203 24.50 3.37 2.00
N ASP A 204 25.03 2.54 1.09
CA ASP A 204 24.42 2.24 -0.21
C ASP A 204 24.36 0.74 -0.49
N THR A 205 24.92 -0.09 0.39
CA THR A 205 24.87 -1.55 0.28
C THR A 205 24.20 -2.19 1.49
N ILE A 206 23.28 -3.13 1.23
CA ILE A 206 22.65 -3.99 2.23
C ILE A 206 23.15 -5.41 2.06
N LYS A 207 23.34 -6.12 3.16
CA LYS A 207 23.69 -7.53 3.14
C LYS A 207 22.56 -8.39 3.70
N VAL A 208 22.19 -9.43 2.95
CA VAL A 208 21.05 -10.32 3.23
C VAL A 208 21.54 -11.76 3.30
N ARG A 209 21.04 -12.53 4.26
CA ARG A 209 21.33 -13.95 4.41
C ARG A 209 20.06 -14.76 4.30
N VAL A 210 20.04 -15.72 3.38
CA VAL A 210 18.95 -16.69 3.18
C VAL A 210 19.34 -18.05 3.78
N PRO A 211 18.39 -18.95 4.06
CA PRO A 211 18.71 -20.28 4.58
C PRO A 211 19.58 -21.11 3.66
N SER A 212 20.45 -21.93 4.24
CA SER A 212 21.45 -22.73 3.50
C SER A 212 20.90 -23.81 2.57
N HIS A 213 19.62 -24.14 2.69
CA HIS A 213 18.94 -25.08 1.80
C HIS A 213 18.37 -24.41 0.53
N VAL A 214 18.40 -23.08 0.46
CA VAL A 214 18.09 -22.32 -0.76
C VAL A 214 19.30 -22.40 -1.68
N ASN A 215 19.13 -23.00 -2.86
CA ASN A 215 20.19 -23.13 -3.85
C ASN A 215 20.02 -22.05 -4.92
N LEU A 216 20.82 -21.00 -4.85
CA LEU A 216 20.84 -19.93 -5.85
C LEU A 216 21.82 -20.34 -6.96
N GLU A 217 21.29 -20.83 -8.08
CA GLU A 217 22.09 -21.31 -9.20
C GLU A 217 22.92 -20.16 -9.83
N ASN A 218 24.23 -20.13 -9.54
CA ASN A 218 25.30 -19.33 -10.17
C ASN A 218 25.96 -18.20 -9.37
N SER A 219 25.78 -18.13 -8.06
CA SER A 219 26.88 -17.56 -7.27
C SER A 219 28.06 -18.53 -7.35
N SER A 220 29.26 -18.05 -7.67
CA SER A 220 30.47 -18.91 -7.70
C SER A 220 30.88 -19.44 -6.30
N HIS A 221 30.00 -19.31 -5.31
CA HIS A 221 30.17 -19.61 -3.90
C HIS A 221 28.85 -20.18 -3.36
N ASN A 222 28.91 -21.22 -2.51
CA ASN A 222 27.73 -21.70 -1.77
C ASN A 222 27.23 -20.57 -0.84
N LEU A 223 26.21 -19.82 -1.27
CA LEU A 223 25.67 -18.66 -0.53
C LEU A 223 24.93 -19.02 0.76
N GLY A 224 24.76 -20.30 1.09
CA GLY A 224 23.99 -20.73 2.26
C GLY A 224 24.54 -20.27 3.62
N GLU A 225 25.80 -19.84 3.67
CA GLU A 225 26.41 -19.23 4.86
C GLU A 225 26.93 -17.80 4.60
N GLU A 226 26.94 -17.36 3.34
CA GLU A 226 27.49 -16.07 2.94
C GLU A 226 26.38 -15.04 2.75
N PHE A 227 26.71 -13.78 3.01
CA PHE A 227 25.76 -12.70 2.76
C PHE A 227 25.73 -12.36 1.28
N ILE A 228 24.52 -12.17 0.77
CA ILE A 228 24.22 -11.60 -0.54
C ILE A 228 24.19 -10.08 -0.40
N LEU A 229 24.95 -9.36 -1.23
CA LEU A 229 25.00 -7.91 -1.21
C LEU A 229 24.00 -7.32 -2.20
N PHE A 230 23.29 -6.27 -1.81
CA PHE A 230 22.39 -5.54 -2.68
C PHE A 230 22.79 -4.07 -2.67
N GLU A 231 23.01 -3.51 -3.86
CA GLU A 231 23.18 -2.08 -4.07
C GLU A 231 21.82 -1.39 -4.02
N VAL A 232 21.77 -0.26 -3.32
CA VAL A 232 20.59 0.57 -3.15
C VAL A 232 20.65 1.71 -4.18
N THR A 233 19.68 1.75 -5.11
CA THR A 233 19.67 2.69 -6.25
C THR A 233 18.36 3.43 -6.40
#